data_AF-A0A7S2PTX5-F1
#
_entry.id   AF-A0A7S2PTX5-F1
#
_cell.length_a   1.000
_cell.length_b   1.000
_cell.length_c   1.000
_cell.angle_alpha   90.00
_cell.angle_beta   90.00
_cell.angle_gamma   90.00
#
_symmetry.space_group_name_H-M   'P 1'
#
loop_
_entity.id
_entity.type
_entity.pdbx_description
1 polymer ?
#
loop_
_entity_poly.entity_id
_entity_poly.type
_entity_poly.pdbx_seq_one_letter_code
_entity_poly.pdbx_strand_id
1 'polypeptide(L)'
;MYRAAIKSGVGGGTTKTLLHHAKNNPSRAAAPSLLSIRHRYQSTAAATTEADEPSSSYQPYKKPFNVEQWETLATKELSKSNKTVDTLRTQRITPEGIAIQPVYYDLNEEPAMPGVKPYDRGPYATMYSNRPWTIRQYAGFSTAEESNQFYRSNVAAGQQGLSVAFDLPTHRGYDSDHPRVVGDVGMAGGAVDL
;
A
#
# COMPACT_ATOMS: atom_id res chain seq x y z
N MET A 1 -26.82 45.73 10.10
CA MET A 1 -25.82 46.62 9.46
C MET A 1 -24.65 46.82 10.41
N TYR A 2 -23.50 46.20 10.14
CA TYR A 2 -22.18 46.73 10.54
C TYR A 2 -21.14 46.11 9.62
N ARG A 3 -20.51 46.96 8.81
CA ARG A 3 -19.32 46.67 8.01
C ARG A 3 -18.09 46.93 8.88
N ALA A 4 -17.05 46.12 8.74
CA ALA A 4 -15.68 46.58 8.92
C ALA A 4 -14.75 45.79 7.99
N ALA A 5 -13.92 46.54 7.28
CA ALA A 5 -13.10 46.14 6.16
C ALA A 5 -11.61 46.20 6.55
N ILE A 6 -10.82 45.28 5.97
CA ILE A 6 -9.45 45.42 5.44
C ILE A 6 -8.33 45.90 6.39
N LYS A 7 -7.28 45.06 6.56
CA LYS A 7 -5.91 45.38 6.09
C LYS A 7 -4.95 44.18 6.09
N SER A 8 -4.15 44.19 5.03
CA SER A 8 -3.02 43.34 4.64
C SER A 8 -1.86 43.33 5.63
N GLY A 9 -1.21 42.17 5.80
CA GLY A 9 0.06 42.02 6.48
C GLY A 9 0.85 40.84 5.90
N VAL A 10 1.86 41.17 5.11
CA VAL A 10 2.87 40.29 4.51
C VAL A 10 3.69 39.63 5.62
N GLY A 11 3.90 38.31 5.52
CA GLY A 11 4.78 37.55 6.42
C GLY A 11 5.31 36.32 5.72
N GLY A 12 6.40 36.50 4.95
CA GLY A 12 7.17 35.40 4.37
C GLY A 12 7.89 34.58 5.43
N GLY A 13 7.86 33.26 5.28
CA GLY A 13 8.49 32.33 6.22
C GLY A 13 8.55 30.91 5.68
N THR A 14 9.05 30.71 4.45
CA THR A 14 9.24 29.39 3.86
C THR A 14 10.65 28.87 4.16
N THR A 15 10.71 27.92 5.10
CA THR A 15 11.63 26.77 5.18
C THR A 15 13.02 26.91 4.55
N LYS A 16 14.04 27.14 5.40
CA LYS A 16 15.43 26.91 5.02
C LYS A 16 16.20 26.32 6.20
N THR A 17 16.06 25.01 6.45
CA THR A 17 16.96 24.29 7.37
C THR A 17 16.97 22.80 6.98
N LEU A 18 18.18 22.21 6.94
CA LEU A 18 18.52 20.81 6.71
C LEU A 18 18.78 20.34 5.26
N LEU A 19 19.56 21.12 4.52
CA LEU A 19 20.62 20.54 3.69
C LEU A 19 21.93 21.10 4.23
N HIS A 20 22.75 20.28 4.91
CA HIS A 20 24.20 20.40 5.13
C HIS A 20 24.60 19.53 6.33
N HIS A 21 24.73 18.21 6.14
CA HIS A 21 25.70 17.36 6.87
C HIS A 21 25.65 15.93 6.34
N ALA A 22 26.38 15.68 5.25
CA ALA A 22 26.80 14.32 4.85
C ALA A 22 27.99 14.43 3.89
N LYS A 23 29.09 14.99 4.38
CA LYS A 23 30.41 14.82 3.75
C LYS A 23 31.31 14.18 4.81
N ASN A 24 31.98 13.11 4.39
CA ASN A 24 32.99 12.31 5.10
C ASN A 24 32.47 11.05 5.80
N ASN A 25 32.36 9.96 5.02
CA ASN A 25 32.58 8.61 5.53
C ASN A 25 33.50 7.84 4.55
N PRO A 26 34.77 7.56 4.89
CA PRO A 26 35.67 6.80 4.06
C PRO A 26 35.65 5.32 4.47
N SER A 27 34.81 4.51 3.83
CA SER A 27 34.93 3.04 3.84
C SER A 27 34.06 2.39 2.76
N ARG A 28 34.30 2.75 1.49
CA ARG A 28 33.72 2.03 0.35
C ARG A 28 34.73 0.99 -0.14
N ALA A 29 34.72 -0.19 0.47
CA ALA A 29 35.39 -1.36 -0.08
C ALA A 29 34.78 -1.67 -1.46
N ALA A 30 35.65 -1.83 -2.46
CA ALA A 30 35.27 -2.07 -3.85
C ALA A 30 34.60 -3.44 -4.00
N ALA A 31 33.40 -3.47 -4.59
CA ALA A 31 32.77 -4.70 -5.04
C ALA A 31 33.53 -5.25 -6.27
N PRO A 32 33.89 -6.55 -6.32
CA PRO A 32 34.58 -7.11 -7.48
C PRO A 32 33.66 -7.19 -8.70
N SER A 33 34.25 -7.02 -9.89
CA SER A 33 33.57 -6.87 -11.18
C SER A 33 32.88 -8.15 -11.67
N LEU A 34 31.76 -7.96 -12.38
CA LEU A 34 30.86 -8.98 -12.93
C LEU A 34 31.43 -9.79 -14.11
N LEU A 35 32.75 -9.98 -14.19
CA LEU A 35 33.41 -10.65 -15.33
C LEU A 35 34.02 -12.02 -15.03
N SER A 36 33.84 -12.60 -13.82
CA SER A 36 34.50 -13.87 -13.46
C SER A 36 33.60 -15.08 -13.20
N ILE A 37 32.28 -15.00 -13.41
CA ILE A 37 31.39 -16.14 -13.15
C ILE A 37 30.53 -16.47 -14.38
N ARG A 38 31.21 -16.89 -15.44
CA ARG A 38 30.61 -17.72 -16.50
C ARG A 38 31.67 -18.70 -16.98
N HIS A 39 31.76 -19.86 -16.36
CA HIS A 39 32.12 -21.09 -17.06
C HIS A 39 31.79 -22.33 -16.21
N ARG A 40 31.14 -23.30 -16.87
CA ARG A 40 30.79 -24.67 -16.43
C ARG A 40 29.38 -24.90 -15.91
N TYR A 41 28.43 -24.85 -16.84
CA TYR A 41 27.36 -25.85 -16.90
C TYR A 41 27.48 -26.58 -18.24
N GLN A 42 28.19 -27.71 -18.23
CA GLN A 42 28.02 -28.75 -19.25
C GLN A 42 27.80 -30.08 -18.52
N SER A 43 26.55 -30.53 -18.64
CA SER A 43 26.05 -31.90 -18.59
C SER A 43 27.10 -32.99 -18.76
N THR A 44 27.17 -33.91 -17.80
CA THR A 44 27.33 -35.35 -18.05
C THR A 44 26.41 -36.13 -17.11
N ALA A 45 25.65 -37.04 -17.68
CA ALA A 45 24.74 -37.95 -17.01
C ALA A 45 25.48 -39.20 -16.51
N ALA A 46 24.84 -39.87 -15.54
CA ALA A 46 25.04 -41.25 -15.08
C ALA A 46 26.23 -41.52 -14.14
N ALA A 47 25.93 -41.53 -12.84
CA ALA A 47 26.40 -42.54 -11.90
C ALA A 47 25.42 -42.59 -10.71
N THR A 48 24.67 -43.69 -10.61
CA THR A 48 23.84 -44.01 -9.43
C THR A 48 24.79 -44.44 -8.32
N THR A 49 25.04 -43.56 -7.37
CA THR A 49 25.63 -43.90 -6.09
C THR A 49 24.60 -43.52 -5.03
N GLU A 50 24.12 -44.52 -4.29
CA GLU A 50 23.28 -44.35 -3.11
C GLU A 50 24.00 -43.39 -2.16
N ALA A 51 23.53 -42.13 -2.12
CA ALA A 51 23.97 -41.16 -1.16
C ALA A 51 23.19 -41.43 0.13
N ASP A 52 23.91 -41.81 1.18
CA ASP A 52 23.42 -41.80 2.56
C ASP A 52 22.78 -40.43 2.84
N GLU A 53 21.45 -40.43 2.92
CA GLU A 53 20.65 -39.28 3.34
C GLU A 53 21.10 -38.86 4.75
N PRO A 54 21.64 -37.65 4.98
CA PRO A 54 21.84 -37.17 6.34
C PRO A 54 20.45 -37.02 6.95
N SER A 55 20.12 -37.89 7.92
CA SER A 55 18.84 -37.89 8.62
C SER A 55 18.62 -36.53 9.27
N SER A 56 17.92 -35.65 8.56
CA SER A 56 17.52 -34.34 9.06
C SER A 56 16.50 -34.57 10.16
N SER A 57 16.94 -34.46 11.42
CA SER A 57 16.10 -34.55 12.61
C SER A 57 15.25 -33.28 12.79
N TYR A 58 14.63 -32.80 11.70
CA TYR A 58 13.69 -31.70 11.72
C TYR A 58 12.48 -32.11 12.57
N GLN A 59 12.50 -31.68 13.82
CA GLN A 59 11.32 -31.69 14.65
C GLN A 59 10.51 -30.44 14.26
N PRO A 60 9.27 -30.59 13.76
CA PRO A 60 8.46 -29.44 13.43
C PRO A 60 8.28 -28.58 14.67
N TYR A 61 8.51 -27.27 14.52
CA TYR A 61 8.26 -26.31 15.60
C TYR A 61 6.81 -26.41 16.04
N LYS A 62 6.57 -27.00 17.23
CA LYS A 62 5.27 -26.93 17.90
C LYS A 62 5.09 -25.52 18.43
N LYS A 63 4.26 -24.74 17.75
CA LYS A 63 3.80 -23.45 18.25
C LYS A 63 3.24 -23.66 19.67
N PRO A 64 3.71 -22.95 20.70
CA PRO A 64 3.16 -23.09 22.04
C PRO A 64 1.73 -22.51 22.03
N PHE A 65 0.74 -23.37 21.82
CA PHE A 65 -0.66 -23.03 21.92
C PHE A 65 -1.06 -23.10 23.39
N ASN A 66 -1.44 -21.97 23.99
CA ASN A 66 -2.16 -22.06 25.24
C ASN A 66 -3.09 -20.86 25.45
N VAL A 67 -4.23 -20.93 24.78
CA VAL A 67 -5.40 -20.08 24.98
C VAL A 67 -5.80 -20.03 26.45
N GLU A 68 -5.84 -21.21 27.07
CA GLU A 68 -6.32 -21.39 28.43
C GLU A 68 -5.41 -20.67 29.43
N GLN A 69 -4.09 -20.67 29.18
CA GLN A 69 -3.14 -19.86 29.92
C GLN A 69 -3.39 -18.38 29.73
N TRP A 70 -3.63 -17.92 28.49
CA TRP A 70 -3.99 -16.52 28.26
C TRP A 70 -5.30 -16.14 28.96
N GLU A 71 -6.34 -16.96 28.88
CA GLU A 71 -7.62 -16.71 29.55
C GLU A 71 -7.45 -16.69 31.07
N THR A 72 -6.62 -17.56 31.62
CA THR A 72 -6.28 -17.59 33.06
C THR A 72 -5.60 -16.29 33.49
N LEU A 73 -4.60 -15.84 32.72
CA LEU A 73 -3.89 -14.59 32.99
C LEU A 73 -4.81 -13.38 32.84
N ALA A 74 -5.58 -13.32 31.76
CA ALA A 74 -6.53 -12.25 31.49
C ALA A 74 -7.60 -12.18 32.60
N THR A 75 -8.14 -13.31 33.03
CA THR A 75 -9.11 -13.36 34.14
C THR A 75 -8.50 -12.87 35.44
N LYS A 76 -7.24 -13.25 35.73
CA LYS A 76 -6.50 -12.75 36.90
C LYS A 76 -6.30 -11.23 36.86
N GLU A 77 -5.94 -10.67 35.71
CA GLU A 77 -5.75 -9.24 35.54
C GLU A 77 -7.07 -8.46 35.63
N LEU A 78 -8.12 -9.00 35.01
CA LEU A 78 -9.45 -8.42 34.99
C LEU A 78 -10.17 -8.54 36.34
N SER A 79 -9.74 -9.43 37.25
CA SER A 79 -10.34 -9.59 38.59
C SER A 79 -10.38 -8.30 39.42
N LYS A 80 -9.53 -7.32 39.09
CA LYS A 80 -9.51 -5.99 39.72
C LYS A 80 -10.48 -4.99 39.07
N SER A 81 -11.18 -5.40 38.02
CA SER A 81 -12.09 -4.60 37.21
C SER A 81 -13.45 -5.30 37.10
N ASN A 82 -14.52 -4.54 36.87
CA ASN A 82 -15.86 -5.12 36.66
C ASN A 82 -16.05 -5.69 35.23
N LYS A 83 -14.99 -6.28 34.66
CA LYS A 83 -14.93 -6.77 33.27
C LYS A 83 -14.58 -8.25 33.27
N THR A 84 -15.05 -8.96 32.25
CA THR A 84 -14.72 -10.36 31.99
C THR A 84 -14.01 -10.53 30.65
N VAL A 85 -13.38 -11.69 30.42
CA VAL A 85 -12.79 -12.01 29.10
C VAL A 85 -13.84 -11.90 27.99
N ASP A 86 -15.08 -12.34 28.25
CA ASP A 86 -16.18 -12.22 27.30
C ASP A 86 -16.54 -10.76 26.97
N THR A 87 -16.56 -9.88 27.98
CA THR A 87 -16.74 -8.45 27.73
C THR A 87 -15.63 -7.87 26.86
N LEU A 88 -14.38 -8.37 26.95
CA LEU A 88 -13.31 -7.92 26.06
C LEU A 88 -13.53 -8.35 24.61
N ARG A 89 -14.13 -9.54 24.39
CA ARG A 89 -14.43 -10.06 23.05
C ARG A 89 -15.58 -9.32 22.38
N THR A 90 -16.55 -8.85 23.16
CA THR A 90 -17.79 -8.23 22.68
C THR A 90 -17.79 -6.70 22.72
N GLN A 91 -16.90 -6.08 23.50
CA GLN A 91 -16.85 -4.62 23.63
C GLN A 91 -16.33 -3.92 22.36
N ARG A 92 -15.52 -4.60 21.55
CA ARG A 92 -14.95 -4.04 20.32
C ARG A 92 -15.61 -4.64 19.09
N ILE A 93 -16.76 -4.08 18.74
CA ILE A 93 -17.45 -4.38 17.47
C ILE A 93 -17.15 -3.25 16.50
N THR A 94 -16.69 -3.59 15.30
CA THR A 94 -16.46 -2.59 14.25
C THR A 94 -17.80 -2.10 13.67
N PRO A 95 -17.84 -0.97 12.94
CA PRO A 95 -19.04 -0.55 12.23
C PRO A 95 -19.62 -1.63 11.29
N GLU A 96 -18.79 -2.57 10.83
CA GLU A 96 -19.17 -3.71 10.00
C GLU A 96 -19.83 -4.86 10.81
N GLY A 97 -20.00 -4.71 12.12
CA GLY A 97 -20.60 -5.73 12.98
C GLY A 97 -19.65 -6.87 13.36
N ILE A 98 -18.35 -6.73 13.11
CA ILE A 98 -17.35 -7.76 13.38
C ILE A 98 -16.77 -7.56 14.78
N ALA A 99 -16.89 -8.58 15.64
CA ALA A 99 -16.25 -8.59 16.95
C ALA A 99 -14.74 -8.87 16.81
N ILE A 100 -13.91 -7.89 17.18
CA ILE A 100 -12.45 -8.04 17.16
C ILE A 100 -12.01 -8.70 18.46
N GLN A 101 -11.42 -9.90 18.35
CA GLN A 101 -10.86 -10.61 19.50
C GLN A 101 -9.65 -9.85 20.05
N PRO A 102 -9.46 -9.80 21.38
CA PRO A 102 -8.30 -9.15 21.98
C PRO A 102 -6.97 -9.84 21.63
N VAL A 103 -7.00 -11.15 21.34
CA VAL A 103 -5.87 -11.94 20.87
C VAL A 103 -6.36 -12.93 19.82
N TYR A 104 -5.61 -13.06 18.72
CA TYR A 104 -5.81 -14.09 17.69
C TYR A 104 -4.66 -15.08 17.76
N TYR A 105 -5.00 -16.36 17.91
CA TYR A 105 -4.07 -17.49 17.92
C TYR A 105 -4.72 -18.62 17.13
N ASP A 106 -3.92 -19.61 16.71
CA ASP A 106 -4.42 -20.81 16.03
C ASP A 106 -5.27 -20.58 14.77
N LEU A 107 -4.67 -19.91 13.78
CA LEU A 107 -5.23 -19.81 12.43
C LEU A 107 -5.01 -21.16 11.72
N ASN A 108 -5.84 -22.17 12.03
CA ASN A 108 -5.82 -23.52 11.44
C ASN A 108 -6.26 -23.55 9.97
N GLU A 109 -5.74 -22.61 9.17
CA GLU A 109 -6.04 -22.51 7.74
C GLU A 109 -4.75 -22.72 6.96
N GLU A 110 -4.75 -23.74 6.11
CA GLU A 110 -3.72 -23.84 5.09
C GLU A 110 -3.86 -22.65 4.14
N PRO A 111 -2.82 -21.83 3.97
CA PRO A 111 -2.93 -20.64 3.16
C PRO A 111 -3.13 -21.02 1.69
N ALA A 112 -4.17 -20.45 1.06
CA ALA A 112 -4.37 -20.59 -0.38
C ALA A 112 -3.13 -20.12 -1.17
N MET A 113 -2.90 -20.67 -2.36
CA MET A 113 -1.81 -20.22 -3.23
C MET A 113 -2.23 -18.95 -4.00
N PRO A 114 -1.35 -17.93 -4.13
CA PRO A 114 -1.64 -16.77 -4.98
C PRO A 114 -1.77 -17.21 -6.45
N GLY A 115 -2.66 -16.57 -7.20
CA GLY A 115 -2.91 -16.92 -8.60
C GLY A 115 -3.78 -18.16 -8.83
N VAL A 116 -4.27 -18.81 -7.78
CA VAL A 116 -5.19 -19.94 -7.85
C VAL A 116 -6.55 -19.53 -7.26
N LYS A 117 -7.65 -19.90 -7.92
CA LYS A 117 -9.01 -19.68 -7.44
C LYS A 117 -9.15 -20.26 -6.01
N PRO A 118 -9.76 -19.54 -5.04
CA PRO A 118 -10.58 -18.33 -5.16
C PRO A 118 -9.83 -16.99 -5.14
N TYR A 119 -8.49 -17.00 -5.23
CA TYR A 119 -7.63 -15.81 -5.26
C TYR A 119 -7.54 -15.01 -3.96
N ASP A 120 -7.77 -15.64 -2.80
CA ASP A 120 -7.71 -14.99 -1.47
C ASP A 120 -6.38 -14.28 -1.21
N ARG A 121 -5.28 -14.81 -1.76
CA ARG A 121 -3.92 -14.24 -1.65
C ARG A 121 -3.49 -13.44 -2.86
N GLY A 122 -4.41 -13.17 -3.77
CA GLY A 122 -4.21 -12.33 -4.95
C GLY A 122 -4.33 -13.07 -6.29
N PRO A 123 -4.56 -12.33 -7.37
CA PRO A 123 -4.89 -12.89 -8.68
C PRO A 123 -3.70 -13.44 -9.48
N TYR A 124 -2.46 -13.13 -9.08
CA TYR A 124 -1.25 -13.52 -9.83
C TYR A 124 -0.28 -14.31 -8.96
N ALA A 125 0.34 -15.35 -9.50
CA ALA A 125 1.23 -16.24 -8.74
C ALA A 125 2.45 -15.50 -8.13
N THR A 126 3.04 -14.55 -8.85
CA THR A 126 4.21 -13.79 -8.36
C THR A 126 3.80 -12.53 -7.59
N MET A 127 2.55 -12.09 -7.69
CA MET A 127 2.10 -10.78 -7.19
C MET A 127 3.15 -9.68 -7.49
N TYR A 128 3.58 -8.96 -6.45
CA TYR A 128 4.51 -7.84 -6.56
C TYR A 128 5.99 -8.21 -6.52
N SER A 129 6.34 -9.50 -6.48
CA SER A 129 7.75 -9.92 -6.43
C SER A 129 8.48 -9.71 -7.75
N ASN A 130 7.76 -9.75 -8.89
CA ASN A 130 8.31 -9.49 -10.22
C ASN A 130 8.00 -8.06 -10.71
N ARG A 131 6.76 -7.58 -10.51
CA ARG A 131 6.32 -6.25 -10.93
C ARG A 131 5.48 -5.60 -9.83
N PRO A 132 5.84 -4.41 -9.32
CA PRO A 132 5.04 -3.74 -8.30
C PRO A 132 3.67 -3.32 -8.86
N TRP A 133 2.76 -2.91 -7.97
CA TRP A 133 1.49 -2.32 -8.37
C TRP A 133 1.72 -1.03 -9.17
N THR A 134 0.84 -0.74 -10.12
CA THR A 134 0.90 0.51 -10.88
C THR A 134 0.54 1.68 -9.97
N ILE A 135 1.44 2.65 -9.85
CA ILE A 135 1.12 3.93 -9.22
C ILE A 135 0.21 4.70 -10.18
N ARG A 136 -1.04 4.94 -9.78
CA ARG A 136 -2.01 5.73 -10.53
C ARG A 136 -2.36 6.96 -9.72
N GLN A 137 -1.65 8.06 -9.97
CA GLN A 137 -2.02 9.33 -9.38
C GLN A 137 -3.30 9.83 -10.06
N TYR A 138 -4.29 10.18 -9.24
CA TYR A 138 -5.43 10.95 -9.70
C TYR A 138 -5.04 12.43 -9.60
N ALA A 139 -4.82 13.04 -10.75
CA ALA A 139 -4.45 14.44 -10.87
C ALA A 139 -5.08 14.97 -12.16
N GLY A 140 -5.75 16.10 -12.05
CA GLY A 140 -6.42 16.78 -13.14
C GLY A 140 -6.43 18.27 -12.86
N PHE A 141 -6.36 19.06 -13.91
CA PHE A 141 -6.48 20.52 -13.86
C PHE A 141 -7.85 20.90 -14.44
N SER A 142 -8.33 22.11 -14.10
CA SER A 142 -9.61 22.62 -14.59
C SER A 142 -9.64 22.86 -16.10
N THR A 143 -8.47 22.95 -16.75
CA THR A 143 -8.36 23.17 -18.20
C THR A 143 -7.70 21.99 -18.92
N ALA A 144 -8.06 21.82 -20.20
CA ALA A 144 -7.53 20.74 -21.05
C ALA A 144 -6.04 20.97 -21.38
N GLU A 145 -5.63 22.22 -21.57
CA GLU A 145 -4.25 22.60 -21.89
C GLU A 145 -3.30 22.29 -20.74
N GLU A 146 -3.64 22.71 -19.52
CA GLU A 146 -2.83 22.42 -18.33
C GLU A 146 -2.77 20.92 -18.06
N SER A 147 -3.89 20.22 -18.24
CA SER A 147 -3.94 18.76 -18.12
C SER A 147 -3.01 18.08 -19.13
N ASN A 148 -2.99 18.50 -20.40
CA ASN A 148 -2.12 17.94 -21.43
C ASN A 148 -0.63 18.22 -21.15
N GLN A 149 -0.26 19.42 -20.71
CA GLN A 149 1.12 19.75 -20.33
C GLN A 149 1.58 18.88 -19.15
N PHE A 150 0.72 18.70 -18.16
CA PHE A 150 0.99 17.86 -17.00
C PHE A 150 1.14 16.38 -17.38
N TYR A 151 0.25 15.85 -18.22
CA TYR A 151 0.35 14.46 -18.70
C TYR A 151 1.64 14.20 -19.45
N ARG A 152 2.04 15.10 -20.35
CA ARG A 152 3.31 15.00 -21.07
C ARG A 152 4.52 14.97 -20.14
N SER A 153 4.51 15.83 -19.13
CA SER A 153 5.56 15.90 -18.11
C SER A 153 5.66 14.60 -17.29
N ASN A 154 4.50 14.03 -16.91
CA ASN A 154 4.45 12.79 -16.14
C ASN A 154 4.89 11.57 -16.96
N VAL A 155 4.46 11.47 -18.21
CA VAL A 155 4.90 10.40 -19.11
C VAL A 155 6.42 10.47 -19.30
N ALA A 156 6.98 11.67 -19.49
CA ALA A 156 8.43 11.86 -19.57
C ALA A 156 9.16 11.46 -18.26
N ALA A 157 8.52 11.64 -17.11
CA ALA A 157 9.01 11.21 -15.80
C ALA A 157 8.78 9.71 -15.49
N GLY A 158 8.23 8.94 -16.44
CA GLY A 158 8.04 7.49 -16.31
C GLY A 158 6.67 7.05 -15.78
N GLN A 159 5.69 7.95 -15.68
CA GLN A 159 4.31 7.59 -15.33
C GLN A 159 3.67 6.78 -16.46
N GLN A 160 3.09 5.63 -16.12
CA GLN A 160 2.51 4.69 -17.08
C GLN A 160 0.99 4.75 -17.20
N GLY A 161 0.31 5.44 -16.27
CA GLY A 161 -1.15 5.59 -16.28
C GLY A 161 -1.54 7.05 -16.20
N LEU A 162 -2.49 7.48 -17.03
CA LEU A 162 -3.11 8.79 -16.96
C LEU A 162 -4.52 8.65 -16.38
N SER A 163 -4.95 9.64 -15.60
CA SER A 163 -6.30 9.72 -15.05
C SER A 163 -6.87 11.08 -15.43
N VAL A 164 -8.15 11.11 -15.81
CA VAL A 164 -8.87 12.34 -16.17
C VAL A 164 -10.02 12.51 -15.18
N ALA A 165 -10.14 13.72 -14.62
CA ALA A 165 -11.30 14.14 -13.85
C ALA A 165 -12.17 15.04 -14.72
N PHE A 166 -13.47 14.81 -14.72
CA PHE A 166 -14.45 15.62 -15.44
C PHE A 166 -15.21 16.53 -14.49
N ASP A 167 -15.75 17.63 -14.99
CA ASP A 167 -16.64 18.48 -14.21
C ASP A 167 -18.04 17.86 -14.02
N LEU A 168 -18.84 18.43 -13.12
CA LEU A 168 -20.21 17.95 -12.87
C LEU A 168 -21.13 18.03 -14.11
N PRO A 169 -21.10 19.10 -14.94
CA PRO A 169 -21.87 19.14 -16.18
C PRO A 169 -21.58 17.95 -17.10
N THR A 170 -20.30 17.67 -17.36
CA THR A 170 -19.84 16.55 -18.19
C THR A 170 -20.33 15.21 -17.63
N HIS A 171 -20.25 15.01 -16.31
CA HIS A 171 -20.78 13.79 -15.67
C HIS A 171 -22.29 13.61 -15.85
N ARG A 172 -23.03 14.71 -16.01
CA ARG A 172 -24.49 14.73 -16.13
C ARG A 172 -24.97 14.89 -17.58
N GLY A 173 -24.07 14.99 -18.55
CA GLY A 173 -24.37 15.15 -19.97
C GLY A 173 -24.93 16.52 -20.35
N TYR A 174 -24.51 17.58 -19.65
CA TYR A 174 -24.81 18.96 -20.05
C TYR A 174 -23.63 19.56 -20.79
N ASP A 175 -23.91 20.24 -21.91
CA ASP A 175 -22.94 21.13 -22.56
C ASP A 175 -22.66 22.35 -21.68
N SER A 176 -21.46 22.92 -21.83
CA SER A 176 -20.97 24.03 -21.02
C SER A 176 -21.81 25.31 -21.13
N ASP A 177 -22.58 25.48 -22.21
CA ASP A 177 -23.46 26.63 -22.42
C ASP A 177 -24.85 26.46 -21.75
N HIS A 178 -25.12 25.32 -21.13
CA HIS A 178 -26.42 25.04 -20.55
C HIS A 178 -26.69 25.93 -19.31
N PRO A 179 -27.85 26.62 -19.22
CA PRO A 179 -28.09 27.65 -18.20
C PRO A 179 -28.10 27.13 -16.75
N ARG A 180 -28.28 25.81 -16.55
CA ARG A 180 -28.26 25.18 -15.22
C ARG A 180 -26.88 24.89 -14.67
N VAL A 181 -25.82 24.99 -15.47
CA VAL A 181 -24.48 24.49 -15.11
C VAL A 181 -23.38 25.54 -15.17
N VAL A 182 -23.72 26.81 -15.42
CA VAL A 182 -22.79 27.94 -15.55
C VAL A 182 -21.79 28.05 -14.38
N GLY A 183 -22.20 27.67 -13.18
CA GLY A 183 -21.34 27.70 -11.98
C GLY A 183 -20.49 26.44 -11.75
N ASP A 184 -20.73 25.37 -12.52
CA ASP A 184 -20.13 24.05 -12.29
C ASP A 184 -19.12 23.66 -13.39
N VAL A 185 -19.10 24.38 -14.52
CA VAL A 185 -18.17 24.15 -15.64
C VAL A 185 -16.72 24.33 -15.18
N GLY A 186 -15.88 23.33 -15.43
CA GLY A 186 -14.43 23.38 -15.12
C GLY A 186 -14.07 23.33 -13.62
N MET A 187 -15.06 23.23 -12.72
CA MET A 187 -14.82 23.37 -11.28
C MET A 187 -14.27 22.10 -10.61
N ALA A 188 -14.77 20.92 -11.02
CA ALA A 188 -14.37 19.64 -10.44
C ALA A 188 -13.36 18.86 -11.32
N GLY A 189 -13.13 19.31 -12.55
CA GLY A 189 -12.29 18.67 -13.55
C GLY A 189 -12.39 19.39 -14.90
N GLY A 190 -11.85 18.79 -15.96
CA GLY A 190 -11.96 19.34 -17.30
C GLY A 190 -13.39 19.27 -17.82
N ALA A 191 -13.83 20.32 -18.50
CA ALA A 191 -15.09 20.33 -19.24
C ALA A 191 -14.93 19.58 -20.57
N VAL A 192 -15.93 18.76 -20.92
CA VAL A 192 -16.03 18.11 -22.24
C VAL A 192 -17.46 18.29 -22.74
N ASP A 193 -17.60 18.98 -23.86
CA ASP A 193 -18.86 19.17 -24.57
C ASP A 193 -19.07 18.07 -25.62
N LEU A 194 -20.33 17.79 -26.00
CA LEU A 194 -20.70 16.76 -26.99
C LEU A 194 -20.88 17.30 -28.42
#